data_AF-S4XRW4-F1
#
_entry.id   AF-S4XRW4-F1
#
_cell.length_a   1.000
_cell.length_b   1.000
_cell.length_c   1.000
_cell.angle_alpha   90.00
_cell.angle_beta   90.00
_cell.angle_gamma   90.00
#
_symmetry.space_group_name_H-M   'P 1'
#
loop_
_entity.id
_entity.type
_entity.pdbx_description
1 polymer ?
#
loop_
_entity_poly.entity_id
_entity_poly.type
_entity_poly.pdbx_seq_one_letter_code
_entity_poly.pdbx_strand_id
1 'polypeptide(L)' 'MAASLASTLSRAVALGDEVTARVVHETIGRLLGLPVAPER' A
#
# COMPACT_ATOMS: atom_id res chain seq x y z
N MET A 1 -1.53 -13.33 5.47
CA MET A 1 -2.08 -11.96 5.40
C MET A 1 -1.13 -11.01 4.65
N ALA A 2 0.15 -10.90 5.04
CA ALA A 2 1.11 -10.01 4.35
C ALA A 2 1.30 -10.32 2.85
N ALA A 3 1.34 -11.60 2.46
CA ALA A 3 1.47 -12.00 1.05
C ALA A 3 0.30 -11.54 0.15
N SER A 4 -0.92 -11.49 0.69
CA SER A 4 -2.10 -11.04 -0.05
C SER A 4 -2.07 -9.53 -0.29
N LEU A 5 -1.66 -8.74 0.70
CA LEU A 5 -1.52 -7.28 0.56
C LEU A 5 -0.38 -6.91 -0.40
N ALA A 6 0.75 -7.62 -0.36
CA ALA A 6 1.84 -7.42 -1.30
C ALA A 6 1.44 -7.71 -2.75
N SER A 7 0.63 -8.76 -2.97
CA SER A 7 0.07 -9.08 -4.29
C SER A 7 -0.90 -8.00 -4.80
N THR A 8 -1.79 -7.50 -3.94
CA THR A 8 -2.70 -6.39 -4.27
C THR A 8 -1.94 -5.12 -4.62
N LEU A 9 -0.90 -4.78 -3.85
CA LEU A 9 -0.05 -3.60 -4.12
C LEU A 9 0.65 -3.72 -5.47
N SER A 10 1.25 -4.88 -5.76
CA SER A 10 1.91 -5.13 -7.05
C SER A 10 0.95 -4.99 -8.23
N ARG A 11 -0.31 -5.41 -8.07
CA ARG A 11 -1.33 -5.30 -9.11
C ARG A 11 -1.81 -3.85 -9.30
N ALA A 12 -2.01 -3.11 -8.21
CA ALA A 12 -2.40 -1.71 -8.26
C ALA A 12 -1.34 -0.87 -8.98
N VAL A 13 -0.06 -1.09 -8.66
CA VAL A 13 1.06 -0.42 -9.35
C VAL A 13 1.11 -0.79 -10.84
N ALA A 14 0.95 -2.07 -11.18
CA ALA A 14 0.96 -2.51 -12.58
C ALA A 14 -0.21 -1.94 -13.41
N LEU A 15 -1.33 -1.60 -12.77
CA LEU A 15 -2.50 -1.00 -13.40
C LEU A 15 -2.48 0.54 -13.38
N GLY A 16 -1.48 1.16 -12.73
CA GLY A 16 -1.46 2.61 -12.50
C GLY A 16 -2.55 3.09 -11.54
N ASP A 17 -3.10 2.22 -10.71
CA ASP A 17 -4.09 2.56 -9.70
C ASP A 17 -3.40 3.12 -8.45
N GLU A 18 -3.08 4.40 -8.52
CA GLU A 18 -2.36 5.14 -7.48
C GLU A 18 -3.15 5.18 -6.16
N VAL A 19 -4.48 5.21 -6.23
CA VAL A 19 -5.37 5.25 -5.05
C VAL A 19 -5.28 3.92 -4.30
N THR A 20 -5.46 2.80 -5.00
CA THR A 20 -5.35 1.48 -4.37
C THR A 20 -3.92 1.22 -3.88
N ALA A 21 -2.91 1.60 -4.66
CA ALA A 21 -1.51 1.43 -4.27
C ALA A 21 -1.21 2.17 -2.96
N ARG A 22 -1.69 3.40 -2.84
CA ARG A 22 -1.53 4.22 -1.65
C ARG A 22 -2.25 3.63 -0.44
N VAL A 23 -3.53 3.27 -0.56
CA VAL A 23 -4.31 2.70 0.55
C VAL A 23 -3.66 1.42 1.09
N VAL A 24 -3.19 0.55 0.19
CA VAL A 24 -2.50 -0.69 0.59
C VAL A 24 -1.15 -0.39 1.23
N HIS A 25 -0.39 0.57 0.70
CA HIS A 25 0.88 1.00 1.29
C HIS A 25 0.69 1.58 2.71
N GLU A 26 -0.29 2.46 2.91
CA GLU A 26 -0.61 3.02 4.23
C GLU A 26 -1.08 1.94 5.22
N THR A 27 -1.86 0.96 4.74
CA THR A 27 -2.31 -0.17 5.56
C THR A 27 -1.13 -1.03 6.01
N ILE A 28 -0.18 -1.31 5.11
CA ILE A 28 1.07 -2.02 5.45
C ILE A 28 1.88 -1.20 6.46
N GLY A 29 2.03 0.11 6.24
CA GLY A 29 2.72 1.01 7.17
C GLY A 29 2.12 0.98 8.58
N ARG A 30 0.79 1.10 8.69
CA ARG A 30 0.08 1.03 9.98
C ARG A 30 0.23 -0.32 10.67
N LEU A 31 0.14 -1.43 9.93
CA LEU A 31 0.34 -2.77 10.48
C LEU A 31 1.77 -2.97 11.03
N LEU A 32 2.75 -2.30 10.44
CA LEU A 32 4.16 -2.34 10.86
C LEU A 32 4.50 -1.25 11.90
N GLY A 33 3.54 -0.40 12.29
CA GLY A 33 3.78 0.73 13.19
C GLY A 33 4.64 1.84 12.58
N LEU A 34 4.76 1.89 11.25
CA LEU A 34 5.52 2.91 10.54
C LEU A 34 4.69 4.19 10.36
N PRO A 35 5.31 5.37 10.48
CA PRO A 35 4.65 6.63 10.20
C PRO A 35 4.26 6.70 8.71
N VAL A 36 3.00 7.03 8.43
CA VAL A 36 2.53 7.34 7.08
C VAL A 36 3.23 8.61 6.61
N ALA A 37 3.89 8.55 5.46
CA ALA A 37 4.54 9.72 4.88
C ALA A 37 3.48 10.78 4.53
N PRO A 38 3.68 12.05 4.90
CA PRO A 38 2.75 13.12 4.57
C PRO A 38 2.72 13.35 3.06
N GLU A 39 1.52 13.53 2.51
CA GLU A 39 1.33 14.03 1.15
C GLU A 39 1.95 15.43 1.04
N ARG A 40 2.82 15.64 0.05
CA ARG A 40 3.33 16.95 -0.34
C ARG A 40 2.55 17.48 -1.54
#